data_AF-A0A6L5G2Y3-F1
#
_entry.id   AF-A0A6L5G2Y3-F1
#
_cell.length_a   1.000
_cell.length_b   1.000
_cell.length_c   1.000
_cell.angle_alpha   90.00
_cell.angle_beta   90.00
_cell.angle_gamma   90.00
#
_symmetry.space_group_name_H-M   'P 1'
#
loop_
_entity.id
_entity.type
_entity.pdbx_description
1 polymer ?
#
loop_
_entity_poly.entity_id
_entity_poly.type
_entity_poly.pdbx_seq_one_letter_code
_entity_poly.pdbx_strand_id
1 'polypeptide(L)'
;MVPGLSVLLVEWVAARHSRAGRKRKAYEAYARYTRRFPRNDIGWTRWADHSVGIDGPSDYFAILRAGYLLNPASTLIAKQLGTQLLHAYVHRPDERLLDEAQSVADRLEDQLGSSPEALCIKCEIAQLRGKIVDAQALALRAHSMLGGVGSDEQLAMIGSTMASIPGMERHAVDILRSVKSGKLDWQAHALIHELMKTSDPVLADGHLRHARERFRSQRPRDDFHQALREFAEHHELDMSAYRRPPASAAS
;
A
#
# COMPACT_ATOMS: atom_id res chain seq x y z
N MET A 1 4.83 39.32 5.25
CA MET A 1 5.49 38.08 4.79
C MET A 1 4.43 37.00 4.61
N VAL A 2 4.24 36.49 3.39
CA VAL A 2 3.19 35.51 3.07
C VAL A 2 3.70 34.09 3.40
N PRO A 3 3.13 33.37 4.38
CA PRO A 3 3.64 32.07 4.83
C PRO A 3 3.62 30.96 3.75
N GLY A 4 2.72 31.08 2.76
CA GLY A 4 2.48 30.05 1.73
C GLY A 4 3.56 29.92 0.65
N LEU A 5 4.35 30.96 0.37
CA LEU A 5 5.42 30.90 -0.65
C LEU A 5 6.59 29.99 -0.23
N SER A 6 6.74 29.71 1.07
CA SER A 6 7.86 28.92 1.60
C SER A 6 7.65 27.40 1.56
N VAL A 7 6.40 26.93 1.66
CA VAL A 7 6.04 25.50 1.63
C VAL A 7 6.23 24.96 0.20
N LEU A 8 5.63 25.63 -0.77
CA LEU A 8 5.66 25.25 -2.18
C LEU A 8 7.08 25.30 -2.76
N LEU A 9 7.92 26.23 -2.32
CA LEU A 9 9.30 26.33 -2.80
C LEU A 9 10.16 25.16 -2.32
N VAL A 10 10.04 24.76 -1.05
CA VAL A 10 10.83 23.66 -0.49
C VAL A 10 10.34 22.30 -1.01
N GLU A 11 9.02 22.12 -1.13
CA GLU A 11 8.42 20.95 -1.79
C GLU A 11 8.84 20.89 -3.28
N TRP A 12 8.82 22.02 -4.00
CA TRP A 12 9.25 22.07 -5.39
C TRP A 12 10.72 21.70 -5.56
N VAL A 13 11.61 22.12 -4.67
CA VAL A 13 13.03 21.72 -4.68
C VAL A 13 13.16 20.21 -4.47
N ALA A 14 12.43 19.64 -3.51
CA ALA A 14 12.44 18.20 -3.24
C ALA A 14 11.89 17.40 -4.45
N ALA A 15 10.75 17.83 -5.00
CA ALA A 15 10.14 17.26 -6.20
C ALA A 15 11.06 17.38 -7.43
N ARG A 16 11.79 18.49 -7.59
CA ARG A 16 12.78 18.68 -8.66
C ARG A 16 13.95 17.70 -8.53
N HIS A 17 14.43 17.43 -7.31
CA HIS A 17 15.46 16.40 -7.10
C HIS A 17 14.95 15.00 -7.42
N SER A 18 13.72 14.69 -6.98
CA SER A 18 13.05 13.42 -7.26
C SER A 18 12.89 13.17 -8.76
N ARG A 19 12.33 14.14 -9.51
CA ARG A 19 12.18 14.07 -10.98
C ARG A 19 13.51 13.94 -11.71
N ALA A 20 14.59 14.49 -11.15
CA ALA A 20 15.93 14.38 -11.72
C ALA A 20 16.64 13.06 -11.36
N GLY A 21 15.98 12.13 -10.65
CA GLY A 21 16.56 10.86 -10.21
C GLY A 21 17.62 11.01 -9.09
N ARG A 22 17.69 12.17 -8.43
CA ARG A 22 18.68 12.46 -7.38
C ARG A 22 18.14 12.05 -6.02
N LYS A 23 17.96 10.73 -5.81
CA LYS A 23 17.29 10.14 -4.63
C LYS A 23 17.79 10.71 -3.30
N ARG A 24 19.11 10.70 -3.04
CA ARG A 24 19.71 11.24 -1.79
C ARG A 24 19.42 12.73 -1.55
N LYS A 25 19.50 13.56 -2.60
CA LYS A 25 19.17 14.99 -2.50
C LYS A 25 17.67 15.22 -2.26
N ALA A 26 16.80 14.37 -2.81
CA ALA A 26 15.36 14.42 -2.55
C ALA A 26 15.06 14.05 -1.10
N TYR A 27 15.65 12.96 -0.58
CA TYR A 27 15.53 12.54 0.82
C TYR A 27 15.93 13.66 1.79
N GLU A 28 17.12 14.25 1.62
CA GLU A 28 17.58 15.34 2.48
C GLU A 28 16.67 16.58 2.41
N ALA A 29 16.12 16.87 1.23
CA ALA A 29 15.21 17.99 1.03
C ALA A 29 13.87 17.75 1.74
N TYR A 30 13.30 16.54 1.64
CA TYR A 30 12.09 16.17 2.37
C TYR A 30 12.33 16.12 3.89
N ALA A 31 13.49 15.63 4.35
CA ALA A 31 13.86 15.66 5.78
C ALA A 31 13.97 17.08 6.35
N ARG A 32 14.41 18.07 5.55
CA ARG A 32 14.40 19.49 5.94
C ARG A 32 13.00 20.07 5.91
N TYR A 33 12.19 19.66 4.93
CA TYR A 33 10.82 20.10 4.76
C TYR A 33 9.93 19.66 5.93
N THR A 34 9.96 18.37 6.30
CA THR A 34 9.17 17.82 7.41
C THR A 34 9.56 18.42 8.76
N ARG A 35 10.84 18.71 8.98
CA ARG A 35 11.29 19.46 10.18
C ARG A 35 10.68 20.86 10.26
N ARG A 36 10.51 21.54 9.12
CA ARG A 36 9.94 22.89 9.05
C ARG A 36 8.41 22.87 9.09
N PHE A 37 7.80 21.83 8.55
CA PHE A 37 6.34 21.67 8.44
C PHE A 37 5.91 20.30 8.95
N PRO A 38 6.01 20.03 10.26
CA PRO A 38 5.80 18.70 10.84
C PRO A 38 4.37 18.19 10.73
N ARG A 39 3.39 19.05 10.44
CA ARG A 39 2.00 18.66 10.19
C ARG A 39 1.66 18.41 8.73
N ASN A 40 2.61 18.62 7.80
CA ASN A 40 2.39 18.34 6.39
C ASN A 40 2.63 16.86 6.12
N ASP A 41 1.56 16.13 5.86
CA ASP A 41 1.56 14.69 5.66
C ASP A 41 2.19 14.25 4.34
N ILE A 42 2.00 15.00 3.27
CA ILE A 42 2.67 14.78 1.98
C ILE A 42 4.19 14.78 2.18
N GLY A 43 4.73 15.68 3.01
CA GLY A 43 6.16 15.73 3.31
C GLY A 43 6.68 14.45 3.95
N TRP A 44 5.93 13.91 4.92
CA TRP A 44 6.30 12.68 5.62
C TRP A 44 6.24 11.46 4.71
N THR A 45 5.18 11.31 3.93
CA THR A 45 5.03 10.17 3.01
C THR A 45 6.07 10.20 1.91
N ARG A 46 6.37 11.38 1.34
CA ARG A 46 7.44 11.53 0.35
C ARG A 46 8.83 11.32 0.92
N TRP A 47 9.08 11.73 2.16
CA TRP A 47 10.34 11.46 2.82
C TRP A 47 10.54 9.95 3.01
N ALA A 48 9.50 9.27 3.52
CA ALA A 48 9.49 7.82 3.67
C ALA A 48 9.74 7.16 2.31
N ASP A 49 8.95 7.42 1.26
CA ASP A 49 9.13 6.82 -0.08
C ASP A 49 10.57 6.90 -0.61
N HIS A 50 11.28 8.00 -0.32
CA HIS A 50 12.65 8.20 -0.75
C HIS A 50 13.71 7.49 0.11
N SER A 51 13.40 7.05 1.32
CA SER A 51 14.33 6.32 2.20
C SER A 51 14.55 4.87 1.77
N VAL A 52 13.53 4.22 1.17
CA VAL A 52 13.55 2.80 0.74
C VAL A 52 14.75 2.48 -0.17
N GLY A 53 15.22 3.47 -0.95
CA GLY A 53 16.37 3.30 -1.85
C GLY A 53 17.70 3.91 -1.38
N ILE A 54 17.79 4.38 -0.12
CA ILE A 54 19.00 5.02 0.42
C ILE A 54 19.46 4.31 1.69
N ASP A 55 18.57 4.28 2.69
CA ASP A 55 18.87 3.78 4.04
C ASP A 55 18.02 2.56 4.40
N GLY A 56 17.15 2.13 3.46
CA GLY A 56 16.42 0.88 3.50
C GLY A 56 15.04 0.97 4.19
N PRO A 57 14.34 -0.17 4.33
CA PRO A 57 12.96 -0.22 4.84
C PRO A 57 12.80 0.20 6.30
N SER A 58 13.86 0.08 7.12
CA SER A 58 13.82 0.46 8.53
C SER A 58 13.60 1.96 8.71
N ASP A 59 14.22 2.79 7.85
CA ASP A 59 14.09 4.24 7.90
C ASP A 59 12.71 4.69 7.41
N TYR A 60 12.17 4.02 6.40
CA TYR A 60 10.80 4.25 5.91
C TYR A 60 9.80 4.15 7.05
N PHE A 61 9.89 3.06 7.82
CA PHE A 61 8.99 2.78 8.92
C PHE A 61 9.14 3.77 10.08
N ALA A 62 10.38 4.11 10.45
CA ALA A 62 10.66 5.10 11.48
C ALA A 62 10.13 6.50 11.11
N ILE A 63 10.25 6.89 9.84
CA ILE A 63 9.74 8.17 9.33
C ILE A 63 8.21 8.22 9.40
N LEU A 64 7.50 7.15 8.99
CA LEU A 64 6.04 7.11 9.08
C LEU A 64 5.53 7.15 10.52
N ARG A 65 6.14 6.37 11.44
CA ARG A 65 5.79 6.43 12.87
C ARG A 65 6.02 7.82 13.45
N ALA A 66 7.14 8.46 13.14
CA ALA A 66 7.43 9.82 13.60
C ALA A 66 6.41 10.84 13.05
N GLY A 67 6.07 10.73 11.76
CA GLY A 67 5.04 11.57 11.14
C GLY A 67 3.66 11.36 11.78
N TYR A 68 3.30 10.11 12.09
CA TYR A 68 2.03 9.77 12.72
C TYR A 68 1.93 10.29 14.16
N LEU A 69 3.01 10.23 14.93
CA LEU A 69 3.05 10.80 16.28
C LEU A 69 2.87 12.33 16.27
N LEU A 70 3.40 13.01 15.26
CA LEU A 70 3.31 14.47 15.12
C LEU A 70 2.00 14.92 14.46
N ASN A 71 1.37 14.07 13.66
CA ASN A 71 0.10 14.34 13.01
C ASN A 71 -0.80 13.09 12.96
N PRO A 72 -1.40 12.70 14.11
CA PRO A 72 -2.24 11.50 14.19
C PRO A 72 -3.56 11.64 13.43
N ALA A 73 -3.91 12.86 13.00
CA ALA A 73 -5.07 13.17 12.16
C ALA A 73 -4.82 12.95 10.66
N SER A 74 -3.58 12.66 10.24
CA SER A 74 -3.31 12.38 8.84
C SER A 74 -3.75 10.97 8.47
N THR A 75 -4.84 10.90 7.72
CA THR A 75 -5.35 9.66 7.14
C THR A 75 -4.38 9.06 6.11
N LEU A 76 -3.60 9.90 5.43
CA LEU A 76 -2.57 9.47 4.49
C LEU A 76 -1.42 8.74 5.20
N ILE A 77 -0.88 9.32 6.27
CA ILE A 77 0.19 8.68 7.06
C ILE A 77 -0.36 7.41 7.73
N ALA A 78 -1.57 7.48 8.30
CA ALA A 78 -2.20 6.34 8.94
C ALA A 78 -2.39 5.16 7.98
N LYS A 79 -2.87 5.41 6.76
CA LYS A 79 -3.00 4.37 5.71
C LYS A 79 -1.65 3.70 5.44
N GLN A 80 -0.60 4.49 5.16
CA GLN A 80 0.72 3.94 4.87
C GLN A 80 1.31 3.19 6.07
N LEU A 81 1.21 3.76 7.27
CA LEU A 81 1.72 3.14 8.49
C LEU A 81 1.00 1.81 8.79
N GLY A 82 -0.33 1.77 8.65
CA GLY A 82 -1.13 0.56 8.86
C GLY A 82 -0.69 -0.60 7.96
N THR A 83 -0.61 -0.38 6.64
CA THR A 83 -0.11 -1.39 5.68
C THR A 83 1.30 -1.87 6.02
N GLN A 84 2.14 -0.99 6.56
CA GLN A 84 3.55 -1.29 6.79
C GLN A 84 3.78 -2.02 8.11
N LEU A 85 2.93 -1.77 9.11
CA LEU A 85 2.87 -2.57 10.32
C LEU A 85 2.51 -4.04 10.01
N LEU A 86 1.55 -4.24 9.11
CA LEU A 86 1.13 -5.56 8.66
C LEU A 86 2.24 -6.26 7.87
N HIS A 87 2.89 -5.53 6.97
CA HIS A 87 4.04 -6.04 6.23
C HIS A 87 5.21 -6.45 7.16
N ALA A 88 5.53 -5.60 8.14
CA ALA A 88 6.56 -5.88 9.13
C ALA A 88 6.21 -7.11 9.97
N TYR A 89 4.93 -7.32 10.31
CA TYR A 89 4.47 -8.51 11.03
C TYR A 89 4.71 -9.80 10.23
N VAL A 90 4.42 -9.80 8.92
CA VAL A 90 4.66 -10.98 8.06
C VAL A 90 6.14 -11.39 8.10
N HIS A 91 7.04 -10.41 8.04
CA HIS A 91 8.49 -10.65 8.04
C HIS A 91 9.04 -11.01 9.42
N ARG A 92 8.43 -10.47 10.47
CA ARG A 92 8.83 -10.69 11.85
C ARG A 92 7.58 -10.66 12.74
N PRO A 93 6.96 -11.83 13.00
CA PRO A 93 5.76 -11.90 13.81
C PRO A 93 5.98 -11.35 15.22
N ASP A 94 5.35 -10.22 15.49
CA ASP A 94 5.28 -9.55 16.80
C ASP A 94 3.87 -8.96 16.95
N GLU A 95 3.08 -9.51 17.86
CA GLU A 95 1.69 -9.07 18.11
C GLU A 95 1.57 -7.57 18.40
N ARG A 96 2.64 -6.93 18.91
CA ARG A 96 2.64 -5.47 19.12
C ARG A 96 2.46 -4.71 17.82
N LEU A 97 2.91 -5.26 16.69
CA LEU A 97 2.71 -4.66 15.37
C LEU A 97 1.25 -4.75 14.93
N LEU A 98 0.57 -5.86 15.22
CA LEU A 98 -0.87 -6.01 14.94
C LEU A 98 -1.71 -5.12 15.84
N ASP A 99 -1.35 -4.98 17.12
CA ASP A 99 -2.03 -4.08 18.05
C ASP A 99 -1.86 -2.61 17.65
N GLU A 100 -0.67 -2.22 17.20
CA GLU A 100 -0.44 -0.87 16.66
C GLU A 100 -1.22 -0.67 15.35
N ALA A 101 -1.24 -1.65 14.44
CA ALA A 101 -2.02 -1.59 13.20
C ALA A 101 -3.52 -1.46 13.49
N GLN A 102 -4.01 -2.19 14.49
CA GLN A 102 -5.39 -2.11 14.96
C GLN A 102 -5.70 -0.70 15.48
N SER A 103 -4.82 -0.14 16.33
CA SER A 103 -5.00 1.22 16.83
C SER A 103 -4.99 2.28 15.71
N VAL A 104 -4.19 2.08 14.66
CA VAL A 104 -4.18 2.95 13.48
C VAL A 104 -5.50 2.84 12.71
N ALA A 105 -6.00 1.62 12.52
CA ALA A 105 -7.26 1.37 11.82
C ALA A 105 -8.48 1.91 12.58
N ASP A 106 -8.51 1.76 13.91
CA ASP A 106 -9.58 2.28 14.75
C ASP A 106 -9.63 3.81 14.69
N ARG A 107 -8.47 4.47 14.75
CA ARG A 107 -8.40 5.94 14.61
C ARG A 107 -8.78 6.43 13.22
N LEU A 108 -8.41 5.68 12.17
CA LEU A 108 -8.86 5.98 10.80
C LEU A 108 -10.39 5.94 10.72
N GLU A 109 -11.01 4.93 11.34
CA GLU A 109 -12.47 4.82 11.41
C GLU A 109 -13.09 5.94 12.25
N ASP A 110 -12.49 6.33 13.36
CA ASP A 110 -12.98 7.47 14.16
C ASP A 110 -12.95 8.79 13.37
N GLN A 111 -11.95 8.96 12.50
CA GLN A 111 -11.75 10.19 11.71
C GLN A 111 -12.61 10.26 10.46
N LEU A 112 -12.77 9.14 9.76
CA LEU A 112 -13.44 9.08 8.47
C LEU A 112 -14.84 8.47 8.54
N GLY A 113 -15.26 8.00 9.72
CA GLY A 113 -16.30 6.99 9.84
C GLY A 113 -15.80 5.63 9.32
N SER A 114 -16.68 4.63 9.29
CA SER A 114 -16.35 3.38 8.61
C SER A 114 -15.92 3.70 7.18
N SER A 115 -14.71 3.31 6.81
CA SER A 115 -14.13 3.58 5.49
C SER A 115 -13.57 2.28 4.90
N PRO A 116 -13.57 2.12 3.56
CA PRO A 116 -12.93 0.99 2.89
C PRO A 116 -11.49 0.76 3.35
N GLU A 117 -10.72 1.84 3.53
CA GLU A 117 -9.32 1.81 3.92
C GLU A 117 -9.14 1.23 5.34
N ALA A 118 -9.93 1.70 6.32
CA ALA A 118 -9.87 1.18 7.68
C ALA A 118 -10.31 -0.30 7.74
N LEU A 119 -11.35 -0.66 6.98
CA LEU A 119 -11.85 -2.03 6.92
C LEU A 119 -10.87 -2.99 6.25
N CYS A 120 -10.13 -2.56 5.22
CA CYS A 120 -9.06 -3.36 4.62
C CYS A 120 -7.94 -3.66 5.61
N ILE A 121 -7.47 -2.66 6.38
CA ILE A 121 -6.45 -2.89 7.42
C ILE A 121 -6.98 -3.87 8.49
N LYS A 122 -8.21 -3.68 8.97
CA LYS A 122 -8.84 -4.60 9.95
C LYS A 122 -9.01 -6.01 9.40
N CYS A 123 -9.31 -6.13 8.10
CA CYS A 123 -9.43 -7.41 7.42
C CYS A 123 -8.09 -8.16 7.44
N GLU A 124 -7.00 -7.51 7.03
CA GLU A 124 -5.65 -8.09 7.07
C GLU A 124 -5.24 -8.49 8.50
N ILE A 125 -5.54 -7.67 9.51
CA ILE A 125 -5.32 -8.03 10.93
C ILE A 125 -6.10 -9.30 11.31
N ALA A 126 -7.38 -9.39 10.92
CA ALA A 126 -8.21 -10.56 11.21
C ALA A 126 -7.64 -11.81 10.52
N GLN A 127 -7.17 -11.71 9.29
CA GLN A 127 -6.50 -12.81 8.58
C GLN A 127 -5.24 -13.28 9.31
N LEU A 128 -4.34 -12.35 9.67
CA LEU A 128 -3.09 -12.64 10.35
C LEU A 128 -3.31 -13.26 11.75
N ARG A 129 -4.48 -13.01 12.36
CA ARG A 129 -4.94 -13.62 13.61
C ARG A 129 -5.71 -14.93 13.42
N GLY A 130 -5.82 -15.43 12.18
CA GLY A 130 -6.55 -16.67 11.85
C GLY A 130 -8.09 -16.55 11.91
N LYS A 131 -8.63 -15.33 12.02
CA LYS A 131 -10.08 -15.05 12.06
C LYS A 131 -10.64 -14.86 10.66
N ILE A 132 -10.61 -15.95 9.86
CA ILE A 132 -10.95 -15.90 8.44
C ILE A 132 -12.39 -15.44 8.18
N VAL A 133 -13.36 -15.88 9.00
CA VAL A 133 -14.76 -15.47 8.85
C VAL A 133 -14.93 -13.96 9.07
N ASP A 134 -14.26 -13.41 10.08
CA ASP A 134 -14.27 -11.97 10.35
C ASP A 134 -13.61 -11.19 9.20
N ALA A 135 -12.49 -11.69 8.68
CA ALA A 135 -11.81 -11.10 7.52
C ALA A 135 -12.73 -11.06 6.29
N GLN A 136 -13.42 -12.15 5.97
CA GLN A 136 -14.38 -12.22 4.87
C GLN A 136 -15.51 -11.19 5.05
N ALA A 137 -16.09 -11.11 6.25
CA ALA A 137 -17.15 -10.16 6.56
C ALA A 137 -16.68 -8.70 6.41
N LEU A 138 -15.48 -8.38 6.89
CA LEU A 138 -14.88 -7.05 6.78
C LEU A 138 -14.62 -6.66 5.32
N ALA A 139 -14.10 -7.59 4.51
CA ALA A 139 -13.85 -7.33 3.09
C ALA A 139 -15.16 -7.12 2.31
N LEU A 140 -16.18 -7.95 2.55
CA LEU A 140 -17.51 -7.77 1.94
C LEU A 140 -18.14 -6.44 2.36
N ARG A 141 -18.00 -6.06 3.63
CA ARG A 141 -18.44 -4.74 4.11
C ARG A 141 -17.71 -3.62 3.37
N ALA A 142 -16.39 -3.67 3.27
CA ALA A 142 -15.59 -2.69 2.54
C ALA A 142 -16.05 -2.53 1.09
N HIS A 143 -16.30 -3.64 0.39
CA HIS A 143 -16.82 -3.61 -0.98
C HIS A 143 -18.23 -3.00 -1.05
N SER A 144 -19.14 -3.41 -0.17
CA SER A 144 -20.52 -2.92 -0.15
C SER A 144 -20.61 -1.38 0.01
N MET A 145 -19.69 -0.79 0.77
CA MET A 145 -19.60 0.65 0.97
C MET A 145 -19.29 1.45 -0.29
N LEU A 146 -18.67 0.84 -1.30
CA LEU A 146 -18.40 1.50 -2.57
C LEU A 146 -19.63 1.58 -3.48
N GLY A 147 -20.67 0.76 -3.24
CA GLY A 147 -21.90 0.75 -4.04
C GLY A 147 -21.68 0.58 -5.56
N GLY A 148 -20.55 -0.02 -5.98
CA GLY A 148 -20.18 -0.15 -7.39
C GLY A 148 -19.61 1.12 -8.05
N VAL A 149 -19.33 2.18 -7.27
CA VAL A 149 -18.84 3.49 -7.76
C VAL A 149 -17.45 3.85 -7.22
N GLY A 150 -16.74 2.88 -6.64
CA GLY A 150 -15.41 3.10 -6.08
C GLY A 150 -14.39 3.56 -7.12
N SER A 151 -13.38 4.30 -6.65
CA SER A 151 -12.23 4.62 -7.50
C SER A 151 -11.46 3.35 -7.87
N ASP A 152 -10.71 3.40 -8.96
CA ASP A 152 -9.83 2.29 -9.37
C ASP A 152 -8.88 1.87 -8.24
N GLU A 153 -8.40 2.84 -7.44
CA GLU A 153 -7.53 2.60 -6.28
C GLU A 153 -8.26 1.84 -5.17
N GLN A 154 -9.50 2.23 -4.86
CA GLN A 154 -10.31 1.57 -3.84
C GLN A 154 -10.70 0.15 -4.25
N LEU A 155 -11.08 -0.03 -5.52
CA LEU A 155 -11.40 -1.33 -6.09
C LEU A 155 -10.16 -2.24 -6.13
N ALA A 156 -9.00 -1.72 -6.53
CA ALA A 156 -7.75 -2.49 -6.53
C ALA A 156 -7.34 -2.91 -5.11
N MET A 157 -7.45 -2.00 -4.12
CA MET A 157 -7.16 -2.29 -2.72
C MET A 157 -8.08 -3.38 -2.16
N ILE A 158 -9.40 -3.23 -2.32
CA ILE A 158 -10.38 -4.21 -1.83
C ILE A 158 -10.24 -5.54 -2.55
N GLY A 159 -10.10 -5.53 -3.88
CA GLY A 159 -9.94 -6.73 -4.68
C GLY A 159 -8.66 -7.50 -4.30
N SER A 160 -7.55 -6.80 -4.07
CA SER A 160 -6.30 -7.42 -3.60
C SER A 160 -6.43 -7.97 -2.18
N THR A 161 -7.09 -7.23 -1.28
CA THR A 161 -7.41 -7.69 0.08
C THR A 161 -8.22 -8.98 0.01
N MET A 162 -9.29 -9.02 -0.79
CA MET A 162 -10.13 -10.20 -0.96
C MET A 162 -9.37 -11.38 -1.55
N ALA A 163 -8.46 -11.14 -2.49
CA ALA A 163 -7.70 -12.22 -3.11
C ALA A 163 -6.78 -12.95 -2.12
N SER A 164 -6.34 -12.28 -1.06
CA SER A 164 -5.55 -12.90 0.02
C SER A 164 -6.38 -13.76 0.98
N ILE A 165 -7.71 -13.61 0.98
CA ILE A 165 -8.61 -14.32 1.90
C ILE A 165 -9.06 -15.64 1.28
N PRO A 166 -8.89 -16.79 1.96
CA PRO A 166 -9.40 -18.06 1.48
C PRO A 166 -10.91 -18.01 1.19
N GLY A 167 -11.32 -18.48 0.00
CA GLY A 167 -12.73 -18.57 -0.41
C GLY A 167 -13.32 -17.29 -1.00
N MET A 168 -12.53 -16.22 -1.12
CA MET A 168 -12.95 -14.93 -1.69
C MET A 168 -12.41 -14.68 -3.11
N GLU A 169 -11.73 -15.65 -3.70
CA GLU A 169 -10.96 -15.51 -4.95
C GLU A 169 -11.86 -15.06 -6.12
N ARG A 170 -13.07 -15.62 -6.23
CA ARG A 170 -14.01 -15.23 -7.29
C ARG A 170 -14.49 -13.77 -7.11
N HIS A 171 -14.81 -13.37 -5.89
CA HIS A 171 -15.24 -12.00 -5.60
C HIS A 171 -14.11 -10.99 -5.89
N ALA A 172 -12.88 -11.35 -5.52
CA ALA A 172 -11.70 -10.56 -5.83
C ALA A 172 -11.55 -10.35 -7.34
N VAL A 173 -11.64 -11.42 -8.14
CA VAL A 173 -11.58 -11.36 -9.60
C VAL A 173 -12.65 -10.43 -10.18
N ASP A 174 -13.89 -10.52 -9.70
CA ASP A 174 -14.99 -9.70 -10.21
C ASP A 174 -14.80 -8.20 -9.90
N ILE A 175 -14.27 -7.88 -8.70
CA ILE A 175 -13.91 -6.51 -8.33
C ILE A 175 -12.75 -6.00 -9.19
N LEU A 176 -11.69 -6.81 -9.35
CA LEU A 176 -10.50 -6.42 -10.10
C LEU A 176 -10.78 -6.21 -11.58
N ARG A 177 -11.77 -6.91 -12.18
CA ARG A 177 -12.27 -6.63 -13.53
C ARG A 177 -12.87 -5.23 -13.70
N SER A 178 -13.34 -4.63 -12.61
CA SER A 178 -13.95 -3.30 -12.62
C SER A 178 -12.90 -2.18 -12.54
N VAL A 179 -11.64 -2.51 -12.24
CA VAL A 179 -10.53 -1.55 -12.17
C VAL A 179 -10.14 -1.09 -13.57
N LYS A 180 -10.37 0.19 -13.87
CA LYS A 180 -9.95 0.78 -15.13
C LYS A 180 -8.46 1.10 -15.04
N SER A 181 -7.71 0.68 -16.04
CA SER A 181 -6.26 0.60 -15.96
C SER A 181 -5.49 1.94 -15.97
N GLY A 182 -6.19 3.06 -15.85
CA GLY A 182 -5.67 4.37 -16.23
C GLY A 182 -4.89 5.09 -15.13
N LYS A 183 -5.14 4.88 -13.83
CA LYS A 183 -4.65 5.78 -12.76
C LYS A 183 -3.81 5.13 -11.66
N LEU A 184 -3.73 3.81 -11.61
CA LEU A 184 -2.98 3.12 -10.57
C LEU A 184 -1.47 3.30 -10.72
N ASP A 185 -0.76 3.11 -9.60
CA ASP A 185 0.69 2.94 -9.64
C ASP A 185 1.07 1.58 -10.24
N TRP A 186 2.37 1.41 -10.51
CA TRP A 186 2.82 0.19 -11.17
C TRP A 186 2.74 -1.04 -10.27
N GLN A 187 2.85 -0.88 -8.95
CA GLN A 187 2.74 -1.97 -7.98
C GLN A 187 1.34 -2.54 -7.95
N ALA A 188 0.31 -1.69 -7.90
CA ALA A 188 -1.08 -2.12 -7.94
C ALA A 188 -1.41 -2.83 -9.26
N HIS A 189 -0.90 -2.32 -10.39
CA HIS A 189 -1.02 -3.03 -11.67
C HIS A 189 -0.32 -4.38 -11.68
N ALA A 190 0.90 -4.47 -11.13
CA ALA A 190 1.64 -5.73 -11.03
C ALA A 190 0.90 -6.74 -10.15
N LEU A 191 0.35 -6.31 -9.02
CA LEU A 191 -0.43 -7.15 -8.12
C LEU A 191 -1.69 -7.68 -8.82
N ILE A 192 -2.44 -6.82 -9.51
CA ILE A 192 -3.62 -7.25 -10.28
C ILE A 192 -3.24 -8.26 -11.36
N HIS A 193 -2.13 -8.04 -12.09
CA HIS A 193 -1.63 -9.03 -13.05
C HIS A 193 -1.41 -10.40 -12.39
N GLU A 194 -0.70 -10.44 -11.27
CA GLU A 194 -0.39 -11.68 -10.57
C GLU A 194 -1.65 -12.42 -10.09
N LEU A 195 -2.64 -11.69 -9.58
CA LEU A 195 -3.91 -12.24 -9.13
C LEU A 195 -4.80 -12.74 -10.29
N MET A 196 -4.68 -12.13 -11.47
CA MET A 196 -5.56 -12.40 -12.60
C MET A 196 -4.95 -13.34 -13.67
N LYS A 197 -3.62 -13.56 -13.68
CA LYS A 197 -2.92 -14.25 -14.78
C LYS A 197 -3.44 -15.66 -15.11
N THR A 198 -4.06 -16.34 -14.15
CA THR A 198 -4.69 -17.66 -14.37
C THR A 198 -6.16 -17.57 -14.75
N SER A 199 -6.87 -16.57 -14.23
CA SER A 199 -8.33 -16.45 -14.31
C SER A 199 -8.79 -15.63 -15.51
N ASP A 200 -7.99 -14.63 -15.90
CA ASP A 200 -8.23 -13.72 -17.01
C ASP A 200 -6.90 -13.21 -17.59
N PRO A 201 -6.20 -14.03 -18.40
CA PRO A 201 -4.85 -13.71 -18.88
C PRO A 201 -4.80 -12.44 -19.74
N VAL A 202 -5.85 -12.17 -20.51
CA VAL A 202 -5.93 -10.99 -21.38
C VAL A 202 -5.98 -9.71 -20.57
N LEU A 203 -6.83 -9.67 -19.52
CA LEU A 203 -6.87 -8.53 -18.60
C LEU A 203 -5.55 -8.41 -17.84
N ALA A 204 -5.00 -9.53 -17.34
CA ALA A 204 -3.73 -9.55 -16.63
C ALA A 204 -2.59 -8.95 -17.46
N ASP A 205 -2.48 -9.31 -18.74
CA ASP A 205 -1.45 -8.77 -19.64
C ASP A 205 -1.63 -7.27 -19.91
N GLY A 206 -2.88 -6.80 -19.94
CA GLY A 206 -3.20 -5.37 -19.96
C GLY A 206 -2.63 -4.65 -18.75
N HIS A 207 -2.87 -5.17 -17.53
CA HIS A 207 -2.33 -4.60 -16.30
C HIS A 207 -0.80 -4.65 -16.26
N LEU A 208 -0.14 -5.72 -16.71
CA LEU A 208 1.32 -5.79 -16.77
C LEU A 208 1.91 -4.74 -17.71
N ARG A 209 1.25 -4.46 -18.84
CA ARG A 209 1.65 -3.39 -19.76
C ARG A 209 1.56 -2.03 -19.10
N HIS A 210 0.45 -1.75 -18.42
CA HIS A 210 0.27 -0.50 -17.68
C HIS A 210 1.25 -0.37 -16.51
N ALA A 211 1.56 -1.45 -15.79
CA ALA A 211 2.61 -1.47 -14.77
C ALA A 211 3.95 -1.02 -15.37
N ARG A 212 4.33 -1.59 -16.53
CA ARG A 212 5.59 -1.24 -17.20
C ARG A 212 5.63 0.22 -17.66
N GLU A 213 4.54 0.73 -18.22
CA GLU A 213 4.40 2.14 -18.63
C GLU A 213 4.51 3.09 -17.43
N ARG A 214 3.77 2.79 -16.36
CA ARG A 214 3.78 3.56 -15.11
C ARG A 214 5.15 3.54 -14.46
N PHE A 215 5.80 2.37 -14.37
CA PHE A 215 7.14 2.23 -13.82
C PHE A 215 8.15 3.09 -14.60
N ARG A 216 8.14 3.03 -15.94
CA ARG A 216 9.02 3.87 -16.77
C ARG A 216 8.83 5.37 -16.51
N SER A 217 7.59 5.80 -16.28
CA SER A 217 7.32 7.21 -15.96
C SER A 217 7.82 7.64 -14.58
N GLN A 218 7.83 6.74 -13.60
CA GLN A 218 8.21 7.03 -12.21
C GLN A 218 9.70 6.78 -11.94
N ARG A 219 10.27 5.75 -12.56
CA ARG A 219 11.63 5.23 -12.36
C ARG A 219 12.31 4.96 -13.71
N PRO A 220 12.52 5.99 -14.57
CA PRO A 220 12.98 5.82 -15.96
C PRO A 220 14.37 5.19 -16.13
N ARG A 221 15.15 5.10 -15.06
CA ARG A 221 16.52 4.56 -15.06
C ARG A 221 16.64 3.21 -14.36
N ASP A 222 15.57 2.74 -13.74
CA ASP A 222 15.60 1.51 -12.96
C ASP A 222 15.12 0.34 -13.86
N ASP A 223 15.52 -0.89 -13.55
CA ASP A 223 15.10 -2.08 -14.28
C ASP A 223 13.72 -2.54 -13.78
N PHE A 224 12.72 -2.56 -14.66
CA PHE A 224 11.36 -2.99 -14.34
C PHE A 224 11.29 -4.45 -13.90
N HIS A 225 12.05 -5.34 -14.54
CA HIS A 225 12.03 -6.77 -14.19
C HIS A 225 12.70 -7.01 -12.85
N GLN A 226 13.76 -6.27 -12.53
CA GLN A 226 14.35 -6.31 -11.19
C GLN A 226 13.37 -5.80 -10.14
N ALA A 227 12.75 -4.64 -10.35
CA ALA A 227 11.78 -4.08 -9.42
C ALA A 227 10.54 -4.98 -9.24
N LEU A 228 10.09 -5.65 -10.30
CA LEU A 228 8.99 -6.61 -10.25
C LEU A 228 9.37 -7.86 -9.45
N ARG A 229 10.61 -8.37 -9.57
CA ARG A 229 11.10 -9.47 -8.74
C ARG A 229 11.20 -9.08 -7.28
N GLU A 230 11.81 -7.93 -6.99
CA GLU A 230 11.89 -7.39 -5.61
C GLU A 230 10.49 -7.21 -5.01
N PHE A 231 9.53 -6.73 -5.79
CA PHE A 231 8.13 -6.63 -5.37
C PHE A 231 7.49 -8.00 -5.10
N ALA A 232 7.70 -8.97 -6.00
CA ALA A 232 7.18 -10.33 -5.82
C ALA A 232 7.76 -11.04 -4.60
N GLU A 233 9.07 -10.90 -4.36
CA GLU A 233 9.76 -11.42 -3.19
C GLU A 233 9.26 -10.74 -1.90
N HIS A 234 9.07 -9.42 -1.92
CA HIS A 234 8.65 -8.64 -0.76
C HIS A 234 7.19 -8.88 -0.34
N HIS A 235 6.34 -9.26 -1.27
CA HIS A 235 4.93 -9.57 -1.02
C HIS A 235 4.66 -11.06 -0.81
N GLU A 236 5.72 -11.89 -0.69
CA GLU A 236 5.60 -13.35 -0.71
C GLU A 236 4.58 -13.79 -1.77
N LEU A 237 4.69 -13.23 -2.98
CA LEU A 237 4.00 -13.75 -4.16
C LEU A 237 4.65 -15.10 -4.55
N ASP A 238 4.90 -15.96 -3.58
CA ASP A 238 5.06 -17.38 -3.76
C ASP A 238 3.68 -17.97 -4.09
N MET A 239 3.37 -17.93 -5.38
CA MET A 239 2.18 -18.53 -5.97
C MET A 239 2.10 -20.07 -5.76
N SER A 240 3.07 -20.70 -5.07
CA SER A 240 2.98 -22.10 -4.65
C SER A 240 2.24 -22.31 -3.31
N ALA A 241 2.25 -21.31 -2.41
CA ALA A 241 1.51 -21.37 -1.14
C ALA A 241 -0.02 -21.33 -1.35
N TYR A 242 -0.49 -20.65 -2.40
CA TYR A 242 -1.90 -20.64 -2.80
C TYR A 242 -2.36 -21.92 -3.53
N ARG A 243 -1.50 -22.94 -3.68
CA ARG A 243 -1.82 -24.20 -4.39
C ARG A 243 -1.91 -25.45 -3.51
N ARG A 244 -1.65 -25.38 -2.20
CA ARG A 244 -1.82 -26.55 -1.32
C ARG A 244 -2.40 -26.17 0.04
N PRO A 245 -3.45 -26.85 0.53
CA PRO A 245 -3.73 -26.82 1.95
C PRO A 245 -2.53 -27.39 2.70
N PRO A 246 -2.23 -26.93 3.94
CA PRO A 246 -1.28 -27.62 4.78
C PRO A 246 -1.72 -29.08 4.90
N ALA A 247 -0.90 -30.00 4.41
CA ALA A 247 -1.06 -31.43 4.62
C ALA A 247 -0.69 -31.77 6.07
N SER A 248 -1.51 -31.30 7.02
CA SER A 248 -1.52 -31.76 8.41
C SER A 248 -2.73 -31.17 9.16
N ALA A 249 -3.95 -31.52 8.74
CA ALA A 249 -5.15 -31.41 9.59
C ALA A 249 -6.20 -32.49 9.23
N ALA A 250 -5.76 -33.61 8.66
CA ALA A 250 -6.52 -34.85 8.58
C ALA A 250 -5.74 -35.91 9.36
N SER A 251 -5.82 -35.81 10.68
CA SER A 251 -5.54 -36.87 11.64
C SER A 251 -6.36 -36.55 12.89
#